data_AF-A0A931FQD7-F1
#
_entry.id   AF-A0A931FQD7-F1
#
_cell.length_a   1.000
_cell.length_b   1.000
_cell.length_c   1.000
_cell.angle_alpha   90.00
_cell.angle_beta   90.00
_cell.angle_gamma   90.00
#
_symmetry.space_group_name_H-M   'P 1'
#
loop_
_entity.id
_entity.type
_entity.pdbx_description
1 polymer ?
#
loop_
_entity_poly.entity_id
_entity_poly.type
_entity_poly.pdbx_seq_one_letter_code
_entity_poly.pdbx_strand_id
1 'polypeptide(L)'
;MPGKLKEHVGGGSDGQLSAAIRDSANQIWLAGLGAFAKAQKEGTKMFDALVKEGETIQNRAKKAANEQMADVRSKATGTWDKLEKVFESRVDRALHSLNVPTKKDIDSLSKRVSELTAVTKKLSESVGGSTARPARTAAKKSVAATRSHRRAA
;
A
#
# COMPACT_ATOMS: atom_id res chain seq x y z
N MET A 1 75.85 -78.42 -45.07
CA MET A 1 74.55 -79.12 -45.18
C MET A 1 73.46 -78.21 -44.65
N PRO A 2 72.52 -77.77 -45.50
CA PRO A 2 71.46 -76.83 -45.17
C PRO A 2 70.20 -77.55 -44.65
N GLY A 3 69.41 -76.85 -43.85
CA GLY A 3 67.98 -77.14 -43.69
C GLY A 3 67.54 -77.46 -42.28
N LYS A 4 66.90 -76.48 -41.63
CA LYS A 4 65.58 -76.57 -40.94
C LYS A 4 65.35 -75.26 -40.16
N LEU A 5 64.87 -74.22 -40.85
CA LEU A 5 64.44 -72.94 -40.23
C LEU A 5 63.11 -72.41 -40.79
N LYS A 6 62.20 -73.27 -41.24
CA LYS A 6 60.87 -72.85 -41.73
C LYS A 6 59.82 -73.89 -41.39
N GLU A 7 59.28 -73.85 -40.18
CA GLU A 7 58.01 -74.53 -39.87
C GLU A 7 57.26 -73.99 -38.63
N HIS A 8 57.13 -72.66 -38.50
CA HIS A 8 56.26 -72.05 -37.48
C HIS A 8 55.50 -70.83 -38.02
N VAL A 9 54.62 -70.99 -39.02
CA VAL A 9 53.58 -70.00 -39.42
C VAL A 9 52.52 -70.78 -40.22
N GLY A 10 51.19 -70.65 -40.08
CA GLY A 10 50.34 -69.74 -39.32
C GLY A 10 48.88 -70.01 -39.74
N GLY A 11 48.10 -70.68 -38.89
CA GLY A 11 46.69 -71.01 -39.18
C GLY A 11 45.77 -71.10 -37.97
N GLY A 12 46.31 -71.35 -36.76
CA GLY A 12 45.53 -71.37 -35.51
C GLY A 12 45.45 -70.02 -34.78
N SER A 13 46.41 -69.12 -35.01
CA SER A 13 46.54 -67.83 -34.32
C SER A 13 45.54 -66.78 -34.79
N ASP A 14 45.23 -66.75 -36.09
CA ASP A 14 44.42 -65.69 -36.69
C ASP A 14 42.93 -65.83 -36.35
N GLY A 15 42.44 -67.07 -36.25
CA GLY A 15 41.07 -67.35 -35.79
C GLY A 15 40.87 -67.02 -34.31
N GLN A 16 41.88 -67.27 -33.48
CA GLN A 16 41.84 -66.99 -32.04
C GLN A 16 41.92 -65.47 -31.77
N LEU A 17 42.73 -64.74 -32.54
CA LEU A 17 42.78 -63.28 -32.52
C LEU A 17 41.46 -62.66 -33.00
N SER A 18 40.89 -63.18 -34.09
CA SER A 18 39.61 -62.68 -34.64
C SER A 18 38.44 -62.90 -33.67
N ALA A 19 38.41 -64.03 -32.96
CA ALA A 19 37.44 -64.30 -31.91
C ALA A 19 37.59 -63.34 -30.73
N ALA A 20 38.82 -63.11 -30.25
CA ALA A 20 39.09 -62.17 -29.16
C ALA A 20 38.69 -60.72 -29.50
N ILE A 21 38.93 -60.27 -30.74
CA ILE A 21 38.50 -58.95 -31.21
C ILE A 21 36.98 -58.84 -31.23
N ARG A 22 36.28 -59.88 -31.70
CA ARG A 22 34.81 -59.90 -31.74
C ARG A 22 34.20 -59.87 -30.34
N ASP A 23 34.75 -60.64 -29.41
CA ASP A 23 34.29 -60.68 -28.02
C ASP A 23 34.56 -59.34 -27.32
N SER A 24 35.73 -58.73 -27.54
CA SER A 24 36.04 -57.40 -27.04
C SER A 24 35.11 -56.34 -27.62
N ALA A 25 34.80 -56.39 -28.93
CA ALA A 25 33.88 -55.46 -29.56
C ALA A 25 32.45 -55.61 -29.00
N ASN A 26 32.01 -56.84 -28.74
CA ASN A 26 30.72 -57.11 -28.11
C ASN A 26 30.68 -56.59 -26.66
N GLN A 27 31.75 -56.77 -25.88
CA GLN A 27 31.84 -56.21 -24.53
C GLN A 27 31.83 -54.68 -24.52
N ILE A 28 32.58 -54.04 -25.42
CA ILE A 28 32.58 -52.58 -25.55
C ILE A 28 31.18 -52.09 -25.93
N TRP A 29 30.50 -52.79 -26.85
CA TRP A 29 29.13 -52.45 -27.24
C TRP A 29 28.13 -52.58 -26.08
N LEU A 30 28.17 -53.69 -25.34
CA LEU A 30 27.32 -53.92 -24.17
C LEU A 30 27.62 -52.93 -23.04
N ALA A 31 28.89 -52.59 -22.82
CA ALA A 31 29.29 -51.57 -21.87
C ALA A 31 28.79 -50.19 -22.29
N GLY A 32 28.84 -49.87 -23.59
CA GLY A 32 28.27 -48.64 -24.15
C GLY A 32 26.76 -48.55 -23.94
N LEU A 33 26.01 -49.62 -24.25
CA LEU A 33 24.56 -49.69 -24.01
C LEU A 33 24.21 -49.63 -22.52
N GLY A 34 25.00 -50.30 -21.67
CA GLY A 34 24.83 -50.28 -20.22
C GLY A 34 25.10 -48.91 -19.61
N ALA A 35 26.15 -48.23 -20.06
CA ALA A 35 26.47 -46.85 -19.66
C ALA A 35 25.40 -45.86 -20.13
N PHE A 36 24.90 -46.01 -21.37
CA PHE A 36 23.80 -45.19 -21.88
C PHE A 36 22.50 -45.41 -21.10
N ALA A 37 22.14 -46.66 -20.81
CA ALA A 37 20.97 -46.97 -19.98
C ALA A 37 21.10 -46.39 -18.56
N LYS A 38 22.32 -46.44 -17.98
CA LYS A 38 22.59 -45.81 -16.68
C LYS A 38 22.46 -44.28 -16.75
N ALA A 39 23.02 -43.66 -17.79
CA ALA A 39 22.91 -42.22 -18.03
C ALA A 39 21.47 -41.77 -18.26
N GLN A 40 20.63 -42.54 -18.97
CA GLN A 40 19.21 -42.23 -19.08
C GLN A 40 18.51 -42.29 -17.71
N LYS A 41 18.74 -43.35 -16.93
CA LYS A 41 18.12 -43.53 -15.61
C LYS A 41 18.55 -42.48 -14.59
N GLU A 42 19.84 -42.13 -14.57
CA GLU A 42 20.39 -41.12 -13.66
C GLU A 42 20.13 -39.70 -14.17
N GLY A 43 20.13 -39.51 -15.49
CA GLY A 43 19.86 -38.23 -16.15
C GLY A 43 18.45 -37.71 -15.86
N THR A 44 17.42 -38.56 -15.93
CA THR A 44 16.05 -38.15 -15.57
C THR A 44 15.96 -37.69 -14.11
N LYS A 45 16.62 -38.39 -13.18
CA LYS A 45 16.61 -38.00 -11.76
C LYS A 45 17.29 -36.66 -11.52
N MET A 46 18.42 -36.41 -12.18
CA MET A 46 19.13 -35.14 -12.08
C MET A 46 18.31 -34.01 -12.71
N PHE A 47 17.63 -34.28 -13.82
CA PHE A 47 16.70 -33.33 -14.42
C PHE A 47 15.55 -32.98 -13.48
N ASP A 48 14.87 -33.98 -12.89
CA ASP A 48 13.78 -33.74 -11.94
C ASP A 48 14.25 -32.94 -10.72
N ALA A 49 15.45 -33.22 -10.22
CA ALA A 49 16.05 -32.45 -9.13
C ALA A 49 16.30 -30.99 -9.52
N LEU A 50 16.86 -30.75 -10.72
CA LEU A 50 17.08 -29.40 -11.24
C LEU A 50 15.76 -28.64 -11.46
N VAL A 51 14.72 -29.31 -11.96
CA VAL A 51 13.39 -28.70 -12.11
C VAL A 51 12.83 -28.30 -10.76
N LYS A 52 12.90 -29.19 -9.76
CA LYS A 52 12.42 -28.90 -8.40
C LYS A 52 13.20 -27.77 -7.73
N GLU A 53 14.51 -27.71 -7.93
CA GLU A 53 15.32 -26.59 -7.46
C GLU A 53 14.93 -25.28 -8.18
N GLY A 54 14.70 -25.35 -9.50
CA GLY A 54 14.22 -24.23 -10.32
C GLY A 54 12.87 -23.69 -9.86
N GLU A 55 11.89 -24.56 -9.59
CA GLU A 55 10.60 -24.18 -9.01
C GLU A 55 10.76 -23.51 -7.65
N THR A 56 11.67 -24.03 -6.82
CA THR A 56 11.94 -23.47 -5.49
C THR A 56 12.57 -22.07 -5.60
N ILE A 57 13.54 -21.89 -6.50
CA ILE A 57 14.15 -20.60 -6.81
C ILE A 57 13.10 -19.62 -7.35
N GLN A 58 12.25 -20.06 -8.30
CA GLN A 58 11.19 -19.22 -8.84
C GLN A 58 10.20 -18.80 -7.75
N ASN A 59 9.82 -19.70 -6.86
CA ASN A 59 8.92 -19.41 -5.75
C ASN A 59 9.54 -18.41 -4.75
N ARG A 60 10.84 -18.57 -4.43
CA ARG A 60 11.57 -17.59 -3.60
C ARG A 60 11.65 -16.23 -4.28
N ALA A 61 11.97 -16.19 -5.58
CA ALA A 61 12.03 -14.96 -6.36
C ALA A 61 10.65 -14.25 -6.42
N LYS A 62 9.57 -14.99 -6.64
CA LYS A 62 8.19 -14.45 -6.60
C LYS A 62 7.84 -13.88 -5.23
N LYS A 63 8.19 -14.56 -4.14
CA LYS A 63 7.97 -14.06 -2.78
C LYS A 63 8.75 -12.76 -2.52
N ALA A 64 10.04 -12.75 -2.83
CA ALA A 64 10.87 -11.55 -2.69
C ALA A 64 10.34 -10.39 -3.55
N ALA A 65 9.94 -10.65 -4.79
CA ALA A 65 9.35 -9.63 -5.66
C ALA A 65 8.04 -9.07 -5.09
N ASN A 66 7.16 -9.93 -4.56
CA ASN A 66 5.92 -9.50 -3.92
C ASN A 66 6.18 -8.66 -2.66
N GLU A 67 7.15 -9.04 -1.83
CA GLU A 67 7.56 -8.27 -0.65
C GLU A 67 8.11 -6.89 -1.06
N GLN A 68 8.99 -6.84 -2.06
CA GLN A 68 9.52 -5.59 -2.60
C GLN A 68 8.41 -4.71 -3.19
N MET A 69 7.46 -5.29 -3.92
CA MET A 69 6.31 -4.56 -4.43
C MET A 69 5.41 -4.03 -3.31
N ALA A 70 5.19 -4.79 -2.24
CA ALA A 70 4.43 -4.32 -1.09
C ALA A 70 5.14 -3.15 -0.37
N ASP A 71 6.46 -3.23 -0.22
CA ASP A 71 7.29 -2.16 0.35
C ASP A 71 7.30 -0.90 -0.53
N VAL A 72 7.42 -1.06 -1.84
CA VAL A 72 7.34 0.06 -2.78
C VAL A 72 5.95 0.67 -2.76
N ARG A 73 4.89 -0.15 -2.74
CA ARG A 73 3.51 0.32 -2.68
C ARG A 73 3.24 1.11 -1.40
N SER A 74 3.68 0.61 -0.24
CA SER A 74 3.52 1.31 1.04
C SER A 74 4.29 2.64 1.09
N LYS A 75 5.54 2.66 0.60
CA LYS A 75 6.34 3.90 0.47
C LYS A 75 5.74 4.88 -0.54
N ALA A 76 5.17 4.37 -1.63
CA ALA A 76 4.47 5.17 -2.63
C ALA A 76 3.20 5.79 -2.05
N THR A 77 2.40 5.07 -1.26
CA THR A 77 1.22 5.63 -0.57
C THR A 77 1.60 6.79 0.35
N GLY A 78 2.62 6.65 1.20
CA GLY A 78 3.05 7.75 2.07
C GLY A 78 3.64 8.94 1.32
N THR A 79 4.18 8.73 0.11
CA THR A 79 4.62 9.82 -0.78
C THR A 79 3.44 10.46 -1.49
N TRP A 80 2.42 9.68 -1.86
CA TRP A 80 1.18 10.15 -2.44
C TRP A 80 0.41 11.08 -1.50
N ASP A 81 0.30 10.73 -0.22
CA ASP A 81 -0.32 11.60 0.80
C ASP A 81 0.40 12.95 0.92
N LYS A 82 1.73 12.98 0.74
CA LYS A 82 2.50 14.23 0.71
C LYS A 82 2.22 15.03 -0.55
N LEU A 83 2.08 14.37 -1.70
CA LEU A 83 1.70 15.02 -2.95
C LEU A 83 0.28 15.58 -2.89
N GLU A 84 -0.65 14.90 -2.25
CA GLU A 84 -2.00 15.40 -1.99
C GLU A 84 -1.96 16.69 -1.17
N LYS A 85 -1.20 16.72 -0.07
CA LYS A 85 -1.02 17.95 0.73
C LYS A 85 -0.39 19.10 -0.07
N VAL A 86 0.60 18.81 -0.91
CA VAL A 86 1.22 19.84 -1.77
C VAL A 86 0.24 20.32 -2.83
N PHE A 87 -0.54 19.41 -3.42
CA PHE A 87 -1.59 19.74 -4.38
C PHE A 87 -2.68 20.59 -3.74
N GLU A 88 -3.22 20.21 -2.59
CA GLU A 88 -4.17 21.02 -1.82
C GLU A 88 -3.60 22.41 -1.53
N SER A 89 -2.35 22.49 -1.08
CA SER A 89 -1.70 23.80 -0.82
C SER A 89 -1.58 24.65 -2.09
N ARG A 90 -1.32 24.03 -3.25
CA ARG A 90 -1.26 24.71 -4.55
C ARG A 90 -2.65 25.16 -5.00
N VAL A 91 -3.67 24.32 -4.82
CA VAL A 91 -5.08 24.63 -5.13
C VAL A 91 -5.58 25.76 -4.22
N ASP A 92 -5.35 25.67 -2.91
CA ASP A 92 -5.67 26.73 -1.95
C ASP A 92 -5.00 28.05 -2.37
N ARG A 93 -3.72 28.02 -2.77
CA ARG A 93 -3.00 29.23 -3.22
C ARG A 93 -3.55 29.80 -4.52
N ALA A 94 -3.95 28.96 -5.47
CA ALA A 94 -4.57 29.39 -6.72
C ALA A 94 -5.94 30.03 -6.46
N LEU A 95 -6.76 29.43 -5.58
CA LEU A 95 -8.06 29.97 -5.19
C LEU A 95 -7.91 31.32 -4.47
N HIS A 96 -6.95 31.44 -3.55
CA HIS A 96 -6.62 32.71 -2.90
C HIS A 96 -6.19 33.78 -3.91
N SER A 97 -5.38 33.42 -4.91
CA SER A 97 -4.97 34.34 -5.97
C SER A 97 -6.13 34.82 -6.84
N LEU A 98 -7.19 34.01 -6.96
CA LEU A 98 -8.43 34.35 -7.66
C LEU A 98 -9.47 35.02 -6.74
N ASN A 99 -9.09 35.33 -5.50
CA ASN A 99 -9.95 35.95 -4.49
C ASN A 99 -11.19 35.10 -4.14
N VAL A 100 -11.10 33.77 -4.27
CA VAL A 100 -12.16 32.81 -3.96
C VAL A 100 -11.99 32.30 -2.52
N PRO A 101 -12.93 32.60 -1.59
CA PRO A 101 -12.85 32.11 -0.22
C PRO A 101 -12.95 30.59 -0.13
N THR A 102 -12.12 29.96 0.70
CA THR A 102 -12.13 28.50 0.90
C THR A 102 -13.03 28.09 2.07
N LYS A 103 -13.41 26.81 2.16
CA LYS A 103 -14.23 26.31 3.29
C LYS A 103 -13.60 26.59 4.65
N LYS A 104 -12.27 26.44 4.76
CA LYS A 104 -11.51 26.68 6.01
C LYS A 104 -11.68 28.13 6.49
N ASP A 105 -11.70 29.08 5.55
CA ASP A 105 -11.86 30.50 5.86
C ASP A 105 -13.28 30.81 6.35
N ILE A 106 -14.29 30.19 5.72
CA ILE A 106 -15.70 30.29 6.13
C ILE A 106 -15.89 29.75 7.55
N ASP A 107 -15.29 28.60 7.88
CA ASP A 107 -15.38 28.00 9.21
C ASP A 107 -14.71 28.87 10.29
N SER A 108 -13.52 29.40 9.99
CA SER A 108 -12.79 30.32 10.87
C SER A 108 -13.59 31.60 11.13
N LEU A 109 -14.16 32.18 10.08
CA LEU A 109 -15.01 33.37 10.20
C LEU A 109 -16.26 33.07 11.01
N SER A 110 -16.93 31.94 10.78
CA SER A 110 -18.12 31.53 11.51
C SER A 110 -17.86 31.41 13.03
N LYS A 111 -16.72 30.82 13.42
CA LYS A 111 -16.28 30.78 14.83
C LYS A 111 -16.09 32.18 15.39
N ARG A 112 -15.34 33.04 14.70
CA ARG A 112 -15.11 34.44 15.14
C ARG A 112 -16.42 35.20 15.31
N VAL A 113 -17.36 35.05 14.38
CA VAL A 113 -18.69 35.66 14.46
C VAL A 113 -19.47 35.14 15.66
N SER A 114 -19.42 33.83 15.94
CA SER A 114 -20.09 33.25 17.11
C SER A 114 -19.52 33.79 18.43
N GLU A 115 -18.20 33.92 18.55
CA GLU A 115 -17.52 34.50 19.72
C GLU A 115 -17.86 35.98 19.89
N LEU A 116 -17.78 36.75 18.81
CA LEU A 116 -18.16 38.17 18.80
C LEU A 116 -19.63 38.35 19.18
N THR A 117 -20.51 37.48 18.70
CA THR A 117 -21.94 37.50 19.07
C THR A 117 -22.13 37.20 20.55
N ALA A 118 -21.39 36.24 21.10
CA ALA A 118 -21.41 35.92 22.52
C ALA A 118 -20.90 37.08 23.38
N VAL A 119 -19.79 37.73 23.00
CA VAL A 119 -19.23 38.90 23.69
C VAL A 119 -20.20 40.07 23.62
N THR A 120 -20.81 40.32 22.46
CA THR A 120 -21.78 41.41 22.28
C THR A 120 -23.04 41.18 23.09
N LYS A 121 -23.54 39.93 23.14
CA LYS A 121 -24.69 39.56 23.98
C LYS A 121 -24.36 39.75 25.46
N LYS A 122 -23.20 39.28 25.92
CA LYS A 122 -22.74 39.45 27.29
C LYS A 122 -22.57 40.93 27.67
N LEU A 123 -22.03 41.74 26.75
CA LEU A 123 -21.88 43.18 26.95
C LEU A 123 -23.25 43.89 26.96
N SER A 124 -24.16 43.51 26.06
CA SER A 124 -25.54 44.00 26.03
C SER A 124 -26.31 43.66 27.31
N GLU A 125 -26.17 42.44 27.83
CA GLU A 125 -26.75 42.04 29.12
C GLU A 125 -26.13 42.82 30.30
N SER A 126 -24.84 43.15 30.23
CA SER A 126 -24.17 43.99 31.24
C SER A 126 -24.58 45.47 31.18
N VAL A 127 -24.91 45.98 30.00
CA VAL A 127 -25.35 47.38 29.78
C VAL A 127 -26.87 47.54 29.97
N GLY A 128 -27.65 46.49 29.72
CA GLY A 128 -29.10 46.45 29.90
C GLY A 128 -29.57 46.21 31.33
N GLY A 129 -28.67 45.95 32.27
CA GLY A 129 -28.99 45.67 33.68
C GLY A 129 -29.29 46.90 34.55
N SER A 130 -29.19 48.12 34.03
CA SER A 130 -29.33 49.35 34.84
C SER A 130 -30.49 50.25 34.40
N THR A 131 -31.72 49.73 34.27
CA THR A 131 -32.96 50.52 34.40
C THR A 131 -34.13 49.67 34.89
N ALA A 132 -33.99 49.04 36.06
CA ALA A 132 -35.15 48.59 36.83
C ALA A 132 -35.69 49.75 37.70
N ARG A 133 -36.72 50.45 37.23
CA ARG A 133 -37.69 51.14 38.11
C ARG A 133 -39.08 51.13 37.49
N PRO A 134 -40.06 50.41 38.08
CA PRO A 134 -41.45 50.50 37.66
C PRO A 134 -42.10 51.71 38.36
N ALA A 135 -42.75 52.59 37.60
CA ALA A 135 -43.67 53.58 38.15
C ALA A 135 -44.78 53.93 37.15
N ARG A 136 -45.80 53.06 37.18
CA ARG A 136 -47.24 53.23 36.97
C ARG A 136 -47.76 54.55 36.37
N THR A 137 -48.54 54.36 35.31
CA THR A 137 -49.48 55.28 34.64
C THR A 137 -50.72 55.66 35.49
N ALA A 138 -51.46 56.66 34.98
CA ALA A 138 -52.83 57.12 35.30
C ALA A 138 -52.90 58.41 36.18
N ALA A 139 -53.22 59.60 35.64
CA ALA A 139 -54.47 60.08 35.01
C ALA A 139 -55.49 60.66 36.02
N LYS A 140 -55.89 61.91 35.72
CA LYS A 140 -56.76 62.83 36.47
C LYS A 140 -58.20 62.32 36.67
N LYS A 141 -58.84 62.62 37.82
CA LYS A 141 -60.29 62.93 37.87
C LYS A 141 -60.76 63.68 39.13
N SER A 142 -61.38 64.84 38.87
CA SER A 142 -62.50 65.53 39.53
C SER A 142 -62.52 65.76 41.05
N VAL A 143 -62.46 67.04 41.43
CA VAL A 143 -63.07 67.56 42.67
C VAL A 143 -64.27 68.42 42.26
N ALA A 144 -65.48 68.01 42.67
CA ALA A 144 -66.69 68.81 42.54
C ALA A 144 -67.55 68.68 43.81
N ALA A 145 -68.01 69.84 44.27
CA ALA A 145 -69.14 70.10 45.17
C ALA A 145 -69.02 69.71 46.65
N THR A 146 -68.56 70.68 47.47
CA THR A 146 -69.00 70.81 48.86
C THR A 146 -70.24 71.69 48.88
N ARG A 147 -71.38 71.11 49.27
CA ARG A 147 -72.64 71.80 49.59
C ARG A 147 -72.70 72.00 51.11
N SER A 148 -73.37 73.08 51.51
CA SER A 148 -73.87 73.43 52.85
C SER A 148 -73.06 74.43 53.70
N HIS A 149 -73.46 75.70 53.56
CA HIS A 149 -73.63 76.54 54.76
C HIS A 149 -75.07 77.03 54.85
N ARG A 150 -75.55 77.00 56.08
CA ARG A 150 -76.93 77.01 56.53
C ARG A 150 -77.13 78.30 57.32
N ARG A 151 -78.19 79.03 56.98
CA ARG A 151 -78.99 79.96 57.80
C ARG A 151 -78.37 81.25 58.40
N ALA A 152 -79.30 82.20 58.51
CA ALA A 152 -79.45 83.33 59.46
C ALA A 152 -78.85 84.65 58.96
N ALA A 153 -79.53 85.79 59.03
CA ALA A 153 -80.88 86.18 59.46
C ALA A 153 -81.31 87.38 58.61
#